data_AF-A0A2A6L9Q3-F1
#
_entry.id   AF-A0A2A6L9Q3-F1
#
_cell.length_a   1.000
_cell.length_b   1.000
_cell.length_c   1.000
_cell.angle_alpha   90.00
_cell.angle_beta   90.00
_cell.angle_gamma   90.00
#
_symmetry.space_group_name_H-M   'P 1'
#
loop_
_entity.id
_entity.type
_entity.pdbx_description
1 polymer ?
#
loop_
_entity_poly.entity_id
_entity_poly.type
_entity_poly.pdbx_seq_one_letter_code
_entity_poly.pdbx_strand_id
1 'polypeptide(L)'
;MNTIANFLKTPYRAGAIRLSIGTLFVLVVASVILLPEFLAPENLSNLLAQSTVLVISALGQTFVILTGGLDVSVGSIISVTTTIMTLDMPEVVRVVLCIAVAIAFGLANGYGVARLNVHPIIMTLATMGIGQGLALIILPIPGGKVPDWLSASVAGSVGPVPNSLLWLIAATVVAAWMLYRRPFGLYLFASGGNDFNARMNGVPVERTVIKAYILSALFACAAGMFLAGRLASGDPKGGATFGIESVTAAALGGVHLAGGIGSILGTVAGAAILGIVNNVMNLANVSAFLQSVVKGLLLLALVVSQRRKTIGL
;
A
#
# COMPACT_ATOMS: atom_id res chain seq x y z
N MET A 1 13.92 -25.34 13.51
CA MET A 1 12.49 -25.11 13.14
C MET A 1 11.65 -24.41 14.22
N ASN A 2 12.09 -24.31 15.49
CA ASN A 2 11.27 -23.72 16.56
C ASN A 2 11.39 -22.19 16.75
N THR A 3 12.38 -21.53 16.15
CA THR A 3 12.64 -20.09 16.37
C THR A 3 11.69 -19.17 15.59
N ILE A 4 11.20 -19.61 14.42
CA ILE A 4 10.25 -18.83 13.59
C ILE A 4 8.85 -18.90 14.19
N ALA A 5 8.41 -20.09 14.64
CA ALA A 5 7.16 -20.25 15.35
C ALA A 5 7.13 -19.43 16.65
N ASN A 6 8.25 -19.35 17.39
CA ASN A 6 8.34 -18.51 18.59
C ASN A 6 8.44 -17.00 18.29
N PHE A 7 9.08 -16.60 17.18
CA PHE A 7 9.10 -15.19 16.73
C PHE A 7 7.73 -14.70 16.21
N LEU A 8 6.91 -15.61 15.66
CA LEU A 8 5.51 -15.36 15.28
C LEU A 8 4.55 -15.39 16.49
N LYS A 9 4.95 -16.04 17.59
CA LYS A 9 4.16 -16.18 18.83
C LYS A 9 4.37 -15.05 19.85
N THR A 10 5.05 -13.95 19.50
CA THR A 10 5.08 -12.80 20.42
C THR A 10 3.66 -12.24 20.60
N PRO A 11 3.11 -12.20 21.82
CA PRO A 11 1.68 -11.97 22.10
C PRO A 11 1.16 -10.62 21.56
N TYR A 12 2.04 -9.63 21.40
CA TYR A 12 1.70 -8.31 20.85
C TYR A 12 1.35 -8.33 19.35
N ARG A 13 1.94 -9.23 18.54
CA ARG A 13 1.73 -9.28 17.09
C ARG A 13 0.45 -10.03 16.71
N ALA A 14 0.09 -11.07 17.46
CA ALA A 14 -1.11 -11.85 17.21
C ALA A 14 -2.41 -11.11 17.62
N GLY A 15 -2.34 -10.23 18.62
CA GLY A 15 -3.50 -9.47 19.11
C GLY A 15 -4.06 -8.48 18.07
N ALA A 16 -3.18 -7.70 17.43
CA ALA A 16 -3.60 -6.72 16.43
C ALA A 16 -4.21 -7.39 15.18
N ILE A 17 -3.63 -8.50 14.71
CA ILE A 17 -4.15 -9.26 13.57
C ILE A 17 -5.55 -9.82 13.87
N ARG A 18 -5.76 -10.40 15.06
CA ARG A 18 -7.06 -10.93 15.46
C ARG A 18 -8.12 -9.83 15.52
N LEU A 19 -7.76 -8.65 16.00
CA LEU A 19 -8.65 -7.50 16.03
C LEU A 19 -9.03 -7.07 14.60
N SER A 20 -8.06 -6.87 13.70
CA SER A 20 -8.34 -6.48 12.31
C SER A 20 -9.19 -7.50 11.57
N ILE A 21 -8.93 -8.81 11.74
CA ILE A 21 -9.75 -9.86 11.14
C ILE A 21 -11.16 -9.87 11.75
N GLY A 22 -11.29 -9.69 13.06
CA GLY A 22 -12.58 -9.58 13.75
C GLY A 22 -13.39 -8.38 13.25
N THR A 23 -12.77 -7.21 13.12
CA THR A 23 -13.39 -6.01 12.56
C THR A 23 -13.83 -6.21 11.11
N LEU A 24 -12.99 -6.85 10.29
CA LEU A 24 -13.34 -7.19 8.91
C LEU A 24 -14.58 -8.09 8.86
N PHE A 25 -14.63 -9.14 9.69
CA PHE A 25 -15.77 -10.04 9.77
C PHE A 25 -17.06 -9.31 10.16
N VAL A 26 -17.01 -8.48 11.21
CA VAL A 26 -18.15 -7.67 11.66
C VAL A 26 -18.63 -6.73 10.56
N LEU A 27 -17.71 -6.07 9.83
CA LEU A 27 -18.07 -5.16 8.75
C LEU A 27 -18.69 -5.89 7.56
N VAL A 28 -18.20 -7.07 7.19
CA VAL A 28 -18.82 -7.88 6.13
C VAL A 28 -20.23 -8.26 6.53
N VAL A 29 -20.44 -8.79 7.74
CA VAL A 29 -21.77 -9.18 8.23
C VAL A 29 -22.71 -7.98 8.28
N ALA A 30 -22.25 -6.84 8.82
CA ALA A 30 -23.05 -5.61 8.85
C ALA A 30 -23.41 -5.12 7.45
N SER A 31 -22.47 -5.16 6.50
CA SER A 31 -22.72 -4.73 5.11
C SER A 31 -23.73 -5.62 4.41
N VAL A 32 -23.68 -6.93 4.63
CA VAL A 32 -24.67 -7.89 4.09
C VAL A 32 -26.07 -7.63 4.65
N ILE A 33 -26.19 -7.27 5.92
CA ILE A 33 -27.49 -7.02 6.57
C ILE A 33 -28.06 -5.65 6.15
N LEU A 34 -27.22 -4.62 6.06
CA LEU A 34 -27.64 -3.24 5.82
C LEU A 34 -27.85 -2.93 4.33
N LEU A 35 -27.19 -3.64 3.43
CA LEU A 35 -27.19 -3.35 1.99
C LEU A 35 -27.57 -4.62 1.20
N PRO A 36 -28.81 -4.71 0.68
CA PRO A 36 -29.29 -5.86 -0.08
C PRO A 36 -28.42 -6.20 -1.30
N GLU A 37 -27.84 -5.18 -1.95
CA GLU A 37 -27.01 -5.32 -3.14
C GLU A 37 -25.54 -5.66 -2.84
N PHE A 38 -25.14 -5.74 -1.57
CA PHE A 38 -23.73 -5.90 -1.20
C PHE A 38 -23.11 -7.18 -1.78
N LEU A 39 -23.87 -8.28 -1.77
CA LEU A 39 -23.44 -9.58 -2.31
C LEU A 39 -23.70 -9.75 -3.80
N ALA A 40 -24.21 -8.73 -4.50
CA ALA A 40 -24.37 -8.79 -5.94
C ALA A 40 -23.00 -9.07 -6.60
N PRO A 41 -22.90 -10.02 -7.55
CA PRO A 41 -21.64 -10.35 -8.21
C PRO A 41 -20.91 -9.13 -8.82
N GLU A 42 -21.69 -8.19 -9.35
CA GLU A 42 -21.20 -6.92 -9.90
C GLU A 42 -20.62 -6.01 -8.82
N ASN A 43 -21.25 -5.96 -7.64
CA ASN A 43 -20.71 -5.19 -6.51
C ASN A 43 -19.44 -5.85 -5.95
N LEU A 44 -19.43 -7.16 -5.78
CA LEU A 44 -18.27 -7.89 -5.26
C LEU A 44 -17.05 -7.78 -6.19
N SER A 45 -17.26 -7.94 -7.50
CA SER A 45 -16.19 -7.76 -8.50
C SER A 45 -15.66 -6.32 -8.51
N ASN A 46 -16.55 -5.33 -8.41
CA ASN A 46 -16.15 -3.92 -8.32
C ASN A 46 -15.39 -3.60 -7.02
N LEU A 47 -15.88 -4.10 -5.87
CA LEU A 47 -15.24 -3.96 -4.56
C LEU A 47 -13.84 -4.56 -4.57
N LEU A 48 -13.68 -5.79 -5.08
CA LEU A 48 -12.39 -6.47 -5.19
C LEU A 48 -11.41 -5.64 -6.04
N ALA A 49 -11.87 -5.23 -7.21
CA ALA A 49 -11.02 -4.51 -8.13
C ALA A 49 -10.68 -3.09 -7.62
N GLN A 50 -11.55 -2.41 -6.87
CA GLN A 50 -11.24 -1.11 -6.24
C GLN A 50 -10.25 -1.28 -5.08
N SER A 51 -10.48 -2.31 -4.26
CA SER A 51 -9.63 -2.61 -3.10
C SER A 51 -8.23 -3.07 -3.51
N THR A 52 -8.06 -3.65 -4.70
CA THR A 52 -6.77 -4.19 -5.16
C THR A 52 -5.68 -3.12 -5.22
N VAL A 53 -5.97 -1.91 -5.74
CA VAL A 53 -5.00 -0.80 -5.76
C VAL A 53 -4.55 -0.41 -4.34
N LEU A 54 -5.51 -0.35 -3.42
CA LEU A 54 -5.25 -0.03 -2.02
C LEU A 54 -4.45 -1.12 -1.31
N VAL A 55 -4.78 -2.40 -1.55
CA VAL A 55 -4.05 -3.54 -0.97
C VAL A 55 -2.61 -3.53 -1.44
N ILE A 56 -2.37 -3.45 -2.77
CA ILE A 56 -1.01 -3.46 -3.32
C ILE A 56 -0.19 -2.30 -2.76
N SER A 57 -0.74 -1.08 -2.71
CA SER A 57 -0.03 0.07 -2.16
C SER A 57 0.21 -0.01 -0.65
N ALA A 58 -0.77 -0.49 0.13
CA ALA A 58 -0.62 -0.71 1.58
C ALA A 58 0.41 -1.79 1.92
N LEU A 59 0.55 -2.83 1.09
CA LEU A 59 1.61 -3.84 1.23
C LEU A 59 3.00 -3.20 1.09
N GLY A 60 3.18 -2.34 0.09
CA GLY A 60 4.39 -1.52 -0.06
C GLY A 60 4.66 -0.64 1.16
N GLN A 61 3.64 0.11 1.57
CA GLN A 61 3.69 1.01 2.73
C GLN A 61 4.04 0.29 4.03
N THR A 62 3.66 -0.99 4.17
CA THR A 62 3.98 -1.81 5.34
C THR A 62 5.49 -1.93 5.53
N PHE A 63 6.28 -2.10 4.46
CA PHE A 63 7.73 -2.21 4.59
C PHE A 63 8.36 -0.94 5.15
N VAL A 64 7.87 0.23 4.73
CA VAL A 64 8.34 1.54 5.21
C VAL A 64 7.89 1.80 6.64
N ILE A 65 6.64 1.49 6.98
CA ILE A 65 6.15 1.64 8.36
C ILE A 65 6.93 0.75 9.32
N LEU A 66 7.29 -0.47 8.91
CA LEU A 66 8.06 -1.37 9.76
C LEU A 66 9.43 -0.81 10.16
N THR A 67 10.03 0.08 9.36
CA THR A 67 11.27 0.78 9.72
C THR A 67 11.04 2.08 10.49
N GLY A 68 9.80 2.40 10.86
CA GLY A 68 9.42 3.67 11.51
C GLY A 68 9.27 4.86 10.55
N GLY A 69 9.20 4.60 9.24
CA GLY A 69 9.00 5.62 8.21
C GLY A 69 7.55 5.76 7.76
N LEU A 70 7.30 6.77 6.93
CA LEU A 70 6.06 6.95 6.17
C LEU A 70 6.42 7.31 4.74
N ASP A 71 5.59 6.90 3.76
CA ASP A 71 5.83 7.16 2.34
C ASP A 71 4.55 7.67 1.65
N VAL A 72 4.29 8.96 1.83
CA VAL A 72 3.12 9.60 1.21
C VAL A 72 3.26 9.68 -0.32
N SER A 73 4.49 9.57 -0.84
CA SER A 73 4.78 9.67 -2.27
C SER A 73 4.22 8.51 -3.10
N VAL A 74 3.85 7.39 -2.46
CA VAL A 74 3.17 6.22 -3.08
C VAL A 74 2.02 6.66 -4.00
N GLY A 75 1.22 7.64 -3.58
CA GLY A 75 0.12 8.15 -4.40
C GLY A 75 0.60 8.81 -5.70
N SER A 76 1.64 9.65 -5.62
CA SER A 76 2.21 10.28 -6.81
C SER A 76 2.88 9.27 -7.77
N ILE A 77 3.48 8.20 -7.23
CA ILE A 77 4.10 7.14 -8.04
C ILE A 77 3.04 6.35 -8.80
N ILE A 78 1.89 6.08 -8.17
CA ILE A 78 0.72 5.49 -8.84
C ILE A 78 0.30 6.38 -10.01
N SER A 79 0.11 7.69 -9.78
CA SER A 79 -0.25 8.65 -10.83
C SER A 79 0.77 8.72 -11.96
N VAL A 80 2.08 8.82 -11.67
CA VAL A 80 3.12 8.84 -12.71
C VAL A 80 3.13 7.53 -13.51
N THR A 81 2.89 6.40 -12.84
CA THR A 81 2.84 5.11 -13.52
C THR A 81 1.66 5.03 -14.49
N THR A 82 0.47 5.50 -14.10
CA THR A 82 -0.70 5.47 -15.00
C THR A 82 -0.47 6.33 -16.24
N THR A 83 0.19 7.50 -16.10
CA THR A 83 0.47 8.40 -17.23
C THR A 83 1.59 7.89 -18.13
N ILE A 84 2.64 7.27 -17.59
CA ILE A 84 3.70 6.64 -18.42
C ILE A 84 3.12 5.50 -19.26
N MET A 85 2.18 4.72 -18.72
CA MET A 85 1.58 3.59 -19.45
C MET A 85 0.78 4.01 -20.69
N THR A 86 0.40 5.30 -20.82
CA THR A 86 -0.31 5.83 -21.99
C THR A 86 0.57 6.55 -23.01
N LEU A 87 1.87 6.72 -22.71
CA LEU A 87 2.81 7.34 -23.64
C LEU A 87 2.89 6.56 -24.95
N ASP A 88 3.04 7.28 -26.07
CA ASP A 88 3.22 6.67 -27.38
C ASP A 88 4.65 6.13 -27.55
N MET A 89 4.90 4.97 -26.94
CA MET A 89 6.17 4.25 -26.92
C MET A 89 5.93 2.74 -27.03
N PRO A 90 6.95 1.93 -27.38
CA PRO A 90 6.84 0.47 -27.32
C PRO A 90 6.44 0.01 -25.90
N GLU A 91 5.56 -0.98 -25.80
CA GLU A 91 4.95 -1.37 -24.52
C GLU A 91 5.98 -1.79 -23.46
N VAL A 92 7.02 -2.53 -23.87
CA VAL A 92 8.13 -2.94 -23.01
C VAL A 92 8.86 -1.73 -22.44
N VAL A 93 9.05 -0.68 -23.25
CA VAL A 93 9.73 0.56 -22.82
C VAL A 93 8.89 1.28 -21.77
N ARG A 94 7.55 1.32 -21.90
CA ARG A 94 6.66 1.90 -20.89
C ARG A 94 6.81 1.19 -19.55
N VAL A 95 6.77 -0.14 -19.54
CA VAL A 95 6.91 -0.96 -18.32
C VAL A 95 8.27 -0.74 -17.65
N VAL A 96 9.35 -0.78 -18.42
CA VAL A 96 10.71 -0.56 -17.91
C VAL A 96 10.86 0.86 -17.35
N LEU A 97 10.30 1.87 -18.03
CA LEU A 97 10.33 3.25 -17.58
C LEU A 97 9.56 3.44 -16.26
N CYS A 98 8.37 2.84 -16.13
CA CYS A 98 7.62 2.83 -14.87
C CYS A 98 8.45 2.26 -13.71
N ILE A 99 9.08 1.10 -13.92
CA ILE A 99 9.91 0.45 -12.90
C ILE A 99 11.13 1.32 -12.56
N ALA A 100 11.79 1.89 -13.57
CA ALA A 100 12.96 2.75 -13.38
C ALA A 100 12.61 4.01 -12.58
N VAL A 101 11.50 4.67 -12.90
CA VAL A 101 11.00 5.84 -12.17
C VAL A 101 10.63 5.47 -10.74
N ALA A 102 9.93 4.36 -10.53
CA ALA A 102 9.61 3.88 -9.18
C ALA A 102 10.87 3.62 -8.34
N ILE A 103 11.88 2.94 -8.91
CA ILE A 103 13.17 2.72 -8.24
C ILE A 103 13.86 4.05 -7.93
N ALA A 104 13.83 5.02 -8.84
CA ALA A 104 14.43 6.34 -8.62
C ALA A 104 13.75 7.09 -7.46
N PHE A 105 12.42 7.08 -7.38
CA PHE A 105 11.68 7.66 -6.26
C PHE A 105 11.97 6.95 -4.94
N GLY A 106 11.93 5.61 -4.94
CA GLY A 106 12.25 4.81 -3.76
C GLY A 106 13.69 4.99 -3.29
N LEU A 107 14.65 5.10 -4.21
CA LEU A 107 16.04 5.43 -3.91
C LEU A 107 16.18 6.83 -3.33
N ALA A 108 15.55 7.83 -3.95
CA ALA A 108 15.60 9.21 -3.47
C ALA A 108 15.06 9.31 -2.04
N ASN A 109 13.83 8.80 -1.80
CA ASN A 109 13.20 8.79 -0.48
C ASN A 109 14.03 8.00 0.53
N GLY A 110 14.40 6.77 0.19
CA GLY A 110 15.16 5.90 1.07
C GLY A 110 16.52 6.47 1.43
N TYR A 111 17.23 7.07 0.47
CA TYR A 111 18.53 7.69 0.69
C TYR A 111 18.40 8.97 1.52
N GLY A 112 17.42 9.81 1.21
CA GLY A 112 17.15 11.04 1.97
C GLY A 112 16.83 10.76 3.44
N VAL A 113 16.00 9.74 3.70
CA VAL A 113 15.66 9.32 5.05
C VAL A 113 16.86 8.66 5.75
N ALA A 114 17.50 7.69 5.10
CA ALA A 114 18.49 6.83 5.76
C ALA A 114 19.89 7.43 5.88
N ARG A 115 20.30 8.29 4.93
CA ARG A 115 21.66 8.84 4.84
C ARG A 115 21.71 10.34 5.09
N LEU A 116 20.72 11.08 4.60
CA LEU A 116 20.65 12.52 4.82
C LEU A 116 19.91 12.88 6.12
N ASN A 117 19.37 11.89 6.84
CA ASN A 117 18.60 12.06 8.07
C ASN A 117 17.44 13.06 7.94
N VAL A 118 16.85 13.15 6.75
CA VAL A 118 15.64 13.96 6.52
C VAL A 118 14.45 13.22 7.12
N HIS A 119 13.57 13.95 7.82
CA HIS A 119 12.38 13.35 8.39
C HIS A 119 11.51 12.68 7.29
N PRO A 120 11.07 11.41 7.46
CA PRO A 120 10.34 10.64 6.45
C PRO A 120 9.18 11.36 5.76
N ILE A 121 8.35 12.04 6.56
CA ILE A 121 7.21 12.79 6.07
C ILE A 121 7.65 13.95 5.16
N ILE A 122 8.68 14.70 5.56
CA ILE A 122 9.15 15.86 4.76
C ILE A 122 9.73 15.38 3.44
N MET A 123 10.55 14.34 3.47
CA MET A 123 11.16 13.76 2.27
C MET A 123 10.11 13.30 1.26
N THR A 124 9.10 12.58 1.76
CA THR A 124 8.09 11.94 0.90
C THR A 124 6.99 12.90 0.48
N LEU A 125 6.70 13.96 1.25
CA LEU A 125 5.85 15.07 0.77
C LEU A 125 6.54 15.85 -0.35
N ALA A 126 7.85 16.09 -0.25
CA ALA A 126 8.61 16.78 -1.30
C ALA A 126 8.61 15.97 -2.61
N THR A 127 8.92 14.67 -2.54
CA THR A 127 8.86 13.80 -3.72
C THR A 127 7.43 13.58 -4.21
N MET A 128 6.42 13.53 -3.34
CA MET A 128 5.01 13.52 -3.75
C MET A 128 4.69 14.72 -4.65
N GLY A 129 5.12 15.92 -4.28
CA GLY A 129 4.94 17.13 -5.11
C GLY A 129 5.62 17.01 -6.47
N ILE A 130 6.86 16.52 -6.50
CA ILE A 130 7.61 16.28 -7.75
C ILE A 130 6.90 15.26 -8.63
N GLY A 131 6.52 14.09 -8.08
CA GLY A 131 5.82 13.05 -8.81
C GLY A 131 4.48 13.53 -9.34
N GLN A 132 3.71 14.25 -8.53
CA GLN A 132 2.43 14.79 -8.95
C GLN A 132 2.58 15.84 -10.08
N GLY A 133 3.62 16.67 -10.02
CA GLY A 133 3.99 17.58 -11.10
C GLY A 133 4.39 16.85 -12.38
N LEU A 134 5.23 15.81 -12.28
CA LEU A 134 5.63 14.98 -13.42
C LEU A 134 4.43 14.29 -14.07
N ALA A 135 3.50 13.73 -13.28
CA ALA A 135 2.29 13.12 -13.80
C ALA A 135 1.47 14.11 -14.65
N LEU A 136 1.31 15.35 -14.16
CA LEU A 136 0.58 16.41 -14.85
C LEU A 136 1.31 16.95 -16.09
N ILE A 137 2.64 16.96 -16.10
CA ILE A 137 3.44 17.33 -17.29
C ILE A 137 3.29 16.26 -18.38
N ILE A 138 3.35 14.98 -18.01
CA ILE A 138 3.20 13.86 -18.94
C ILE A 138 1.79 13.82 -19.52
N LEU A 139 0.77 13.97 -18.66
CA LEU A 139 -0.63 13.87 -19.05
C LEU A 139 -1.47 14.87 -18.22
N PRO A 140 -1.81 16.06 -18.78
CA PRO A 140 -2.51 17.11 -18.02
C PRO A 140 -3.96 16.76 -17.63
N ILE A 141 -4.62 15.93 -18.43
CA ILE A 141 -6.01 15.48 -18.23
C ILE A 141 -6.11 13.97 -18.42
N PRO A 142 -7.03 13.27 -17.72
CA PRO A 142 -7.20 11.84 -17.90
C PRO A 142 -7.45 11.47 -19.37
N GLY A 143 -6.82 10.39 -19.85
CA GLY A 143 -6.93 9.96 -21.24
C GLY A 143 -5.80 9.04 -21.70
N GLY A 144 -5.62 8.96 -23.01
CA GLY A 144 -4.64 8.07 -23.66
C GLY A 144 -5.07 6.60 -23.67
N LYS A 145 -4.30 5.75 -24.34
CA LYS A 145 -4.55 4.31 -24.46
C LYS A 145 -3.45 3.51 -23.78
N VAL A 146 -3.84 2.63 -22.86
CA VAL A 146 -2.94 1.62 -22.27
C VAL A 146 -2.84 0.38 -23.15
N PRO A 147 -1.75 -0.41 -23.01
CA PRO A 147 -1.61 -1.69 -23.72
C PRO A 147 -2.78 -2.65 -23.49
N ASP A 148 -3.22 -3.32 -24.55
CA ASP A 148 -4.40 -4.18 -24.50
C ASP A 148 -4.18 -5.39 -23.55
N TRP A 149 -2.94 -5.90 -23.45
CA TRP A 149 -2.59 -6.97 -22.50
C TRP A 149 -2.77 -6.52 -21.05
N LEU A 150 -2.52 -5.24 -20.73
CA LEU A 150 -2.62 -4.72 -19.37
C LEU A 150 -4.10 -4.63 -18.97
N SER A 151 -4.96 -4.08 -19.83
CA SER A 151 -6.40 -4.08 -19.61
C SER A 151 -6.98 -5.49 -19.52
N ALA A 152 -6.55 -6.41 -20.39
CA ALA A 152 -6.97 -7.82 -20.33
C ALA A 152 -6.53 -8.50 -19.01
N SER A 153 -5.35 -8.14 -18.49
CA SER A 153 -4.85 -8.67 -17.21
C SER A 153 -5.65 -8.22 -15.99
N VAL A 154 -6.55 -7.23 -16.13
CA VAL A 154 -7.36 -6.68 -15.03
C VAL A 154 -8.85 -6.97 -15.20
N ALA A 155 -9.39 -6.80 -16.40
CA ALA A 155 -10.83 -6.85 -16.68
C ALA A 155 -11.40 -8.29 -16.82
N GLY A 156 -10.55 -9.28 -17.11
CA GLY A 156 -11.00 -10.66 -17.33
C GLY A 156 -11.23 -11.46 -16.04
N SER A 157 -11.63 -12.72 -16.24
CA SER A 157 -11.64 -13.75 -15.20
C SER A 157 -11.00 -15.04 -15.72
N VAL A 158 -10.34 -15.79 -14.84
CA VAL A 158 -9.91 -17.16 -15.10
C VAL A 158 -10.93 -18.08 -14.43
N GLY A 159 -11.90 -18.55 -15.22
CA GLY A 159 -13.07 -19.27 -14.68
C GLY A 159 -13.87 -18.36 -13.73
N PRO A 160 -14.18 -18.81 -12.49
CA PRO A 160 -14.93 -18.01 -11.52
C PRO A 160 -14.10 -16.94 -10.80
N VAL A 161 -12.77 -16.89 -11.03
CA VAL A 161 -11.87 -16.00 -10.29
C VAL A 161 -11.61 -14.73 -11.11
N PRO A 162 -11.99 -13.53 -10.62
CA PRO A 162 -11.65 -12.27 -11.28
C PRO A 162 -10.14 -12.06 -11.32
N ASN A 163 -9.60 -11.53 -12.42
CA ASN A 163 -8.16 -11.29 -12.56
C ASN A 163 -7.63 -10.30 -11.52
N SER A 164 -8.48 -9.40 -11.02
CA SER A 164 -8.16 -8.52 -9.89
C SER A 164 -7.71 -9.28 -8.64
N LEU A 165 -8.30 -10.45 -8.36
CA LEU A 165 -7.89 -11.29 -7.26
C LEU A 165 -6.50 -11.90 -7.49
N LEU A 166 -6.13 -12.20 -8.74
CA LEU A 166 -4.79 -12.72 -9.08
C LEU A 166 -3.71 -11.69 -8.78
N TRP A 167 -3.93 -10.42 -9.14
CA TRP A 167 -3.03 -9.32 -8.78
C TRP A 167 -2.88 -9.18 -7.26
N LEU A 168 -3.98 -9.24 -6.52
CA LEU A 168 -3.97 -9.19 -5.06
C LEU A 168 -3.20 -10.36 -4.45
N ILE A 169 -3.45 -11.59 -4.91
CA ILE A 169 -2.75 -12.79 -4.44
C ILE A 169 -1.27 -12.69 -4.76
N ALA A 170 -0.91 -12.34 -6.00
CA ALA A 170 0.48 -12.20 -6.42
C ALA A 170 1.23 -11.17 -5.57
N ALA A 171 0.67 -9.97 -5.39
CA ALA A 171 1.26 -8.93 -4.56
C ALA A 171 1.39 -9.37 -3.09
N THR A 172 0.36 -10.02 -2.54
CA THR A 172 0.36 -10.53 -1.16
C THR A 172 1.40 -11.62 -0.96
N VAL A 173 1.51 -12.56 -1.90
CA VAL A 173 2.50 -13.64 -1.85
C VAL A 173 3.92 -13.07 -1.96
N VAL A 174 4.16 -12.14 -2.88
CA VAL A 174 5.47 -11.46 -3.00
C VAL A 174 5.79 -10.70 -1.72
N ALA A 175 4.85 -9.93 -1.17
CA ALA A 175 5.07 -9.16 0.06
C ALA A 175 5.33 -10.09 1.26
N ALA A 176 4.53 -11.14 1.42
CA ALA A 176 4.70 -12.14 2.48
C ALA A 176 6.04 -12.85 2.35
N TRP A 177 6.40 -13.25 1.13
CA TRP A 177 7.69 -13.86 0.87
C TRP A 177 8.83 -12.91 1.22
N MET A 178 8.78 -11.63 0.82
CA MET A 178 9.82 -10.65 1.18
C MET A 178 9.91 -10.40 2.69
N LEU A 179 8.77 -10.26 3.37
CA LEU A 179 8.73 -9.96 4.80
C LEU A 179 9.13 -11.16 5.67
N TYR A 180 8.73 -12.37 5.29
CA TYR A 180 9.02 -13.58 6.07
C TYR A 180 10.30 -14.28 5.63
N ARG A 181 10.92 -13.84 4.53
CA ARG A 181 12.25 -14.30 4.14
C ARG A 181 13.34 -13.69 5.01
N ARG A 182 14.13 -14.56 5.61
CA ARG A 182 15.37 -14.23 6.32
C ARG A 182 16.46 -13.86 5.29
N PRO A 183 17.30 -12.83 5.50
CA PRO A 183 17.40 -11.97 6.69
C PRO A 183 16.62 -10.64 6.61
N PHE A 184 16.11 -10.25 5.44
CA PHE A 184 15.56 -8.91 5.21
C PHE A 184 14.42 -8.53 6.16
N GLY A 185 13.44 -9.42 6.35
CA GLY A 185 12.33 -9.20 7.28
C GLY A 185 12.76 -8.91 8.71
N LEU A 186 13.77 -9.64 9.21
CA LEU A 186 14.30 -9.39 10.56
C LEU A 186 14.92 -8.01 10.68
N TYR A 187 15.67 -7.59 9.66
CA TYR A 187 16.31 -6.28 9.68
C TYR A 187 15.28 -5.16 9.67
N LEU A 188 14.17 -5.31 8.94
CA LEU A 188 13.05 -4.36 9.00
C LEU A 188 12.53 -4.23 10.43
N PHE A 189 12.15 -5.36 11.05
CA PHE A 189 11.63 -5.35 12.42
C PHE A 189 12.64 -4.83 13.45
N ALA A 190 13.92 -5.16 13.31
CA ALA A 190 14.97 -4.69 14.20
C ALA A 190 15.17 -3.17 14.07
N SER A 191 15.23 -2.67 12.83
CA SER A 191 15.45 -1.25 12.55
C SER A 191 14.34 -0.35 13.11
N GLY A 192 13.06 -0.74 12.99
CA GLY A 192 11.96 0.04 13.55
C GLY A 192 11.68 -0.19 15.03
N GLY A 193 12.23 -1.25 15.63
CA GLY A 193 12.10 -1.46 17.08
C GLY A 193 13.02 -0.54 17.88
N ASN A 194 14.33 -0.58 17.56
CA ASN A 194 15.33 0.33 18.11
C ASN A 194 16.53 0.38 17.16
N ASP A 195 16.65 1.49 16.42
CA ASP A 195 17.72 1.69 15.43
C ASP A 195 19.13 1.58 16.06
N PHE A 196 19.34 2.19 17.23
CA PHE A 196 20.63 2.16 17.93
C PHE A 196 21.06 0.73 18.27
N ASN A 197 20.16 -0.05 18.88
CA ASN A 197 20.43 -1.44 19.23
C ASN A 197 20.59 -2.33 17.97
N ALA A 198 19.84 -2.06 16.91
CA ALA A 198 19.97 -2.79 15.65
C ALA A 198 21.37 -2.61 15.04
N ARG A 199 21.88 -1.37 15.02
CA ARG A 199 23.23 -1.07 14.52
C ARG A 199 24.33 -1.72 15.36
N MET A 200 24.21 -1.68 16.69
CA MET A 200 25.15 -2.34 17.60
C MET A 200 25.20 -3.86 17.39
N ASN A 201 24.09 -4.46 16.94
CA ASN A 201 24.00 -5.87 16.58
C ASN A 201 24.32 -6.17 15.10
N GLY A 202 24.94 -5.23 14.37
CA GLY A 202 25.41 -5.43 13.00
C GLY A 202 24.33 -5.40 11.92
N VAL A 203 23.13 -4.92 12.22
CA VAL A 203 22.07 -4.73 11.22
C VAL A 203 22.44 -3.54 10.32
N PRO A 204 22.48 -3.70 8.98
CA PRO A 204 22.75 -2.58 8.07
C PRO A 204 21.48 -1.72 7.92
N VAL A 205 21.18 -0.91 8.93
CA VAL A 205 19.90 -0.19 9.02
C VAL A 205 19.69 0.73 7.82
N GLU A 206 20.70 1.49 7.38
CA GLU A 206 20.51 2.42 6.26
C GLU A 206 20.14 1.68 4.97
N ARG A 207 20.82 0.56 4.69
CA ARG A 207 20.53 -0.26 3.51
C ARG A 207 19.14 -0.89 3.61
N THR A 208 18.70 -1.20 4.81
CA THR A 208 17.38 -1.80 5.07
C THR A 208 16.28 -0.78 4.83
N VAL A 209 16.43 0.44 5.34
CA VAL A 209 15.50 1.56 5.10
C VAL A 209 15.45 1.90 3.61
N ILE A 210 16.59 2.02 2.93
CA ILE A 210 16.63 2.28 1.47
C ILE A 210 15.85 1.22 0.70
N LYS A 211 16.09 -0.07 1.01
CA LYS A 211 15.36 -1.17 0.37
C LYS A 211 13.85 -1.11 0.65
N ALA A 212 13.44 -0.73 1.86
CA ALA A 212 12.02 -0.59 2.21
C ALA A 212 11.31 0.44 1.32
N TYR A 213 11.92 1.60 1.11
CA TYR A 213 11.36 2.64 0.22
C TYR A 213 11.37 2.25 -1.26
N ILE A 214 12.39 1.53 -1.74
CA ILE A 214 12.39 0.97 -3.11
C ILE A 214 11.23 -0.03 -3.27
N LEU A 215 11.02 -0.92 -2.31
CA LEU A 215 9.91 -1.87 -2.36
C LEU A 215 8.56 -1.15 -2.33
N SER A 216 8.39 -0.17 -1.44
CA SER A 216 7.19 0.67 -1.39
C SER A 216 6.86 1.27 -2.76
N ALA A 217 7.85 1.88 -3.41
CA ALA A 217 7.70 2.47 -4.73
C ALA A 217 7.39 1.43 -5.83
N LEU A 218 7.99 0.23 -5.78
CA LEU A 218 7.68 -0.85 -6.73
C LEU A 218 6.26 -1.39 -6.56
N PHE A 219 5.77 -1.52 -5.33
CA PHE A 219 4.37 -1.85 -5.06
C PHE A 219 3.44 -0.73 -5.53
N ALA A 220 3.80 0.54 -5.32
CA ALA A 220 3.06 1.68 -5.86
C ALA A 220 3.00 1.65 -7.39
N CYS A 221 4.10 1.28 -8.06
CA CYS A 221 4.17 1.08 -9.50
C CYS A 221 3.24 -0.04 -9.96
N ALA A 222 3.26 -1.21 -9.31
CA ALA A 222 2.34 -2.30 -9.62
C ALA A 222 0.87 -1.88 -9.42
N ALA A 223 0.58 -1.13 -8.36
CA ALA A 223 -0.76 -0.57 -8.10
C ALA A 223 -1.19 0.43 -9.20
N GLY A 224 -0.26 1.26 -9.69
CA GLY A 224 -0.47 2.17 -10.81
C GLY A 224 -0.70 1.47 -12.14
N MET A 225 0.05 0.42 -12.46
CA MET A 225 -0.19 -0.40 -13.65
C MET A 225 -1.57 -1.06 -13.57
N PHE A 226 -1.93 -1.62 -12.42
CA PHE A 226 -3.26 -2.19 -12.19
C PHE A 226 -4.36 -1.13 -12.38
N LEU A 227 -4.20 0.06 -11.80
CA LEU A 227 -5.16 1.16 -11.93
C LEU A 227 -5.31 1.61 -13.39
N ALA A 228 -4.20 1.74 -14.13
CA ALA A 228 -4.22 2.11 -15.54
C ALA A 228 -4.94 1.05 -16.40
N GLY A 229 -4.67 -0.24 -16.15
CA GLY A 229 -5.37 -1.34 -16.79
C GLY A 229 -6.87 -1.36 -16.50
N ARG A 230 -7.26 -1.09 -15.24
CA ARG A 230 -8.65 -0.98 -14.79
C ARG A 230 -9.39 0.17 -15.49
N LEU A 231 -8.76 1.34 -15.58
CA LEU A 231 -9.36 2.53 -16.19
C LEU A 231 -9.28 2.53 -17.72
N ALA A 232 -8.53 1.59 -18.30
CA ALA A 232 -8.16 1.56 -19.72
C ALA A 232 -7.60 2.90 -20.24
N SER A 233 -7.05 3.71 -19.33
CA SER A 233 -6.57 5.08 -19.56
C SER A 233 -5.63 5.50 -18.43
N GLY A 234 -4.90 6.59 -18.64
CA GLY A 234 -4.05 7.22 -17.65
C GLY A 234 -4.81 8.33 -16.92
N ASP A 235 -4.56 8.49 -15.62
CA ASP A 235 -5.10 9.57 -14.83
C ASP A 235 -3.98 10.17 -13.96
N PRO A 236 -3.56 11.43 -14.22
CA PRO A 236 -2.49 12.09 -13.45
C PRO A 236 -2.86 12.31 -11.99
N LYS A 237 -4.13 12.21 -11.61
CA LYS A 237 -4.62 12.38 -10.23
C LYS A 237 -5.13 11.08 -9.62
N GLY A 238 -5.18 9.99 -10.39
CA GLY A 238 -5.75 8.71 -9.97
C GLY A 238 -5.07 8.09 -8.75
N GLY A 239 -3.81 8.46 -8.48
CA GLY A 239 -3.05 7.99 -7.32
C GLY A 239 -3.17 8.84 -6.05
N ALA A 240 -3.70 10.07 -6.12
CA ALA A 240 -3.47 11.09 -5.10
C ALA A 240 -3.94 10.71 -3.68
N THR A 241 -5.05 9.98 -3.56
CA THR A 241 -5.60 9.58 -2.25
C THR A 241 -4.86 8.41 -1.61
N PHE A 242 -4.20 7.56 -2.42
CA PHE A 242 -3.58 6.32 -1.95
C PHE A 242 -2.35 6.55 -1.06
N GLY A 243 -1.71 7.73 -1.10
CA GLY A 243 -0.63 8.06 -0.19
C GLY A 243 -1.07 8.03 1.28
N ILE A 244 -2.24 8.60 1.59
CA ILE A 244 -2.80 8.59 2.94
C ILE A 244 -3.55 7.28 3.21
N GLU A 245 -4.34 6.80 2.24
CA GLU A 245 -5.15 5.59 2.44
C GLU A 245 -4.30 4.34 2.68
N SER A 246 -3.13 4.20 2.03
CA SER A 246 -2.23 3.06 2.25
C SER A 246 -1.66 3.03 3.67
N VAL A 247 -1.35 4.20 4.24
CA VAL A 247 -0.92 4.34 5.64
C VAL A 247 -2.06 3.96 6.58
N THR A 248 -3.26 4.47 6.33
CA THR A 248 -4.46 4.16 7.12
C THR A 248 -4.77 2.66 7.07
N ALA A 249 -4.70 2.04 5.88
CA ALA A 249 -4.93 0.61 5.67
C ALA A 249 -3.95 -0.24 6.49
N ALA A 250 -2.65 0.06 6.40
CA ALA A 250 -1.62 -0.65 7.16
C ALA A 250 -1.81 -0.46 8.68
N ALA A 251 -2.11 0.75 9.13
CA ALA A 251 -2.36 1.04 10.54
C ALA A 251 -3.60 0.31 11.09
N LEU A 252 -4.69 0.28 10.31
CA LEU A 252 -5.92 -0.44 10.63
C LEU A 252 -5.71 -1.97 10.64
N GLY A 253 -4.79 -2.44 9.80
CA GLY A 253 -4.28 -3.80 9.77
C GLY A 253 -3.37 -4.18 10.95
N GLY A 254 -3.11 -3.26 11.88
CA GLY A 254 -2.31 -3.51 13.07
C GLY A 254 -0.81 -3.31 12.88
N VAL A 255 -0.38 -2.65 11.81
CA VAL A 255 1.01 -2.19 11.67
C VAL A 255 1.19 -0.93 12.53
N HIS A 256 2.18 -0.94 13.40
CA HIS A 256 2.41 0.16 14.34
C HIS A 256 3.19 1.27 13.65
N LEU A 257 2.65 2.49 13.64
CA LEU A 257 3.26 3.63 12.93
C LEU A 257 4.63 4.03 13.47
N ALA A 258 4.96 3.66 14.71
CA ALA A 258 6.30 3.85 15.28
C ALA A 258 7.35 2.84 14.80
N GLY A 259 6.97 1.77 14.08
CA GLY A 259 7.87 0.74 13.58
C GLY A 259 7.95 -0.54 14.42
N GLY A 260 8.65 -1.54 13.88
CA GLY A 260 9.01 -2.79 14.57
C GLY A 260 7.89 -3.83 14.75
N ILE A 261 6.63 -3.47 14.47
CA ILE A 261 5.45 -4.33 14.65
C ILE A 261 4.53 -4.22 13.44
N GLY A 262 4.19 -5.37 12.84
CA GLY A 262 3.23 -5.45 11.74
C GLY A 262 3.21 -6.83 11.08
N SER A 263 2.28 -7.03 10.15
CA SER A 263 2.14 -8.26 9.38
C SER A 263 1.48 -8.01 8.03
N ILE A 264 1.79 -8.83 7.04
CA ILE A 264 1.19 -8.74 5.70
C ILE A 264 -0.31 -9.04 5.73
N LEU A 265 -0.73 -10.10 6.43
CA LEU A 265 -2.14 -10.47 6.52
C LEU A 265 -2.98 -9.41 7.23
N GLY A 266 -2.42 -8.77 8.26
CA GLY A 266 -3.05 -7.64 8.92
C GLY A 266 -3.27 -6.48 7.95
N THR A 267 -2.25 -6.08 7.19
CA THR A 267 -2.37 -5.03 6.16
C THR A 267 -3.43 -5.35 5.12
N VAL A 268 -3.49 -6.59 4.61
CA VAL A 268 -4.53 -7.00 3.65
C VAL A 268 -5.93 -6.85 4.28
N ALA A 269 -6.11 -7.27 5.53
CA ALA A 269 -7.38 -7.11 6.23
C ALA A 269 -7.74 -5.62 6.44
N GLY A 270 -6.77 -4.78 6.82
CA GLY A 270 -6.97 -3.33 6.98
C GLY A 270 -7.33 -2.62 5.68
N ALA A 271 -6.66 -2.97 4.57
CA ALA A 271 -7.01 -2.48 3.24
C ALA A 271 -8.39 -2.96 2.78
N ALA A 272 -8.76 -4.22 3.07
CA ALA A 272 -10.09 -4.74 2.79
C ALA A 272 -11.17 -4.03 3.61
N ILE A 273 -10.91 -3.71 4.87
CA ILE A 273 -11.82 -2.89 5.70
C ILE A 273 -12.05 -1.53 5.05
N LEU A 274 -10.98 -0.81 4.69
CA LEU A 274 -11.14 0.49 4.01
C LEU A 274 -11.83 0.37 2.66
N GLY A 275 -11.57 -0.71 1.91
CA GLY A 275 -12.26 -1.02 0.66
C GLY A 275 -13.76 -1.20 0.84
N ILE A 276 -14.18 -1.95 1.87
CA ILE A 276 -15.60 -2.14 2.21
C ILE A 276 -16.21 -0.82 2.66
N VAL A 277 -15.52 -0.04 3.50
CA VAL A 277 -16.01 1.29 3.93
C VAL A 277 -16.23 2.20 2.72
N ASN A 278 -15.31 2.20 1.75
CA ASN A 278 -15.47 2.94 0.50
C ASN A 278 -16.67 2.47 -0.31
N ASN A 279 -16.83 1.15 -0.44
CA ASN A 279 -17.95 0.57 -1.19
C ASN A 279 -19.30 0.87 -0.54
N VAL A 280 -19.41 0.74 0.78
CA VAL A 280 -20.62 1.09 1.55
C VAL A 280 -20.96 2.57 1.40
N MET A 281 -19.98 3.47 1.54
CA MET A 281 -20.21 4.91 1.34
C MET A 281 -20.63 5.22 -0.10
N ASN A 282 -20.08 4.51 -1.09
CA ASN A 282 -20.45 4.68 -2.48
C ASN A 282 -21.89 4.21 -2.76
N LEU A 283 -22.27 3.03 -2.26
CA LEU A 283 -23.65 2.51 -2.35
C LEU A 283 -24.66 3.40 -1.61
N ALA A 284 -24.25 4.03 -0.52
CA ALA A 284 -25.04 5.03 0.20
C ALA A 284 -25.03 6.43 -0.46
N ASN A 285 -24.44 6.57 -1.66
CA ASN A 285 -24.32 7.84 -2.40
C ASN A 285 -23.67 8.99 -1.61
N VAL A 286 -22.74 8.67 -0.70
CA VAL A 286 -21.96 9.67 0.03
C VAL A 286 -20.96 10.33 -0.91
N SER A 287 -20.95 11.66 -0.96
CA SER A 287 -20.04 12.41 -1.83
C SER A 287 -18.56 12.12 -1.55
N ALA A 288 -17.73 12.10 -2.59
CA ALA A 288 -16.29 11.83 -2.46
C ALA A 288 -15.56 12.79 -1.48
N PHE A 289 -16.06 14.02 -1.35
CA PHE A 289 -15.57 15.00 -0.38
C PHE A 289 -15.80 14.55 1.06
N LEU A 290 -17.01 14.08 1.38
CA LEU A 290 -17.32 13.54 2.72
C LEU A 290 -16.58 12.23 2.99
N GLN A 291 -16.44 11.37 1.98
CA GLN A 291 -15.62 10.15 2.11
C GLN A 291 -14.19 10.48 2.53
N SER A 292 -13.60 11.55 1.98
CA SER A 292 -12.26 12.02 2.34
C SER A 292 -12.18 12.48 3.79
N VAL A 293 -13.21 13.18 4.29
CA VAL A 293 -13.31 13.58 5.70
C VAL A 293 -13.36 12.35 6.61
N VAL A 294 -14.20 11.36 6.28
CA VAL A 294 -14.33 10.11 7.06
C VAL A 294 -12.99 9.36 7.10
N LYS A 295 -12.30 9.23 5.96
CA LYS A 295 -10.97 8.60 5.90
C LYS A 295 -9.93 9.33 6.76
N GLY A 296 -9.95 10.66 6.75
CA GLY A 296 -9.08 11.48 7.60
C GLY A 296 -9.36 11.28 9.09
N LEU A 297 -10.64 11.26 9.48
CA LEU A 297 -11.05 10.99 10.86
C LEU A 297 -10.68 9.57 11.31
N LEU A 298 -10.81 8.57 10.44
CA LEU A 298 -10.38 7.20 10.70
C LEU A 298 -8.87 7.13 10.96
N LEU A 299 -8.05 7.78 10.14
CA LEU A 299 -6.62 7.84 10.36
C LEU A 299 -6.29 8.54 11.69
N LEU A 300 -6.94 9.67 11.99
CA LEU A 300 -6.75 10.39 13.25
C LEU A 300 -7.10 9.51 14.45
N ALA A 301 -8.23 8.80 14.41
CA ALA A 301 -8.63 7.87 15.46
C ALA A 301 -7.59 6.74 15.66
N LEU A 302 -7.03 6.22 14.57
CA LEU A 302 -5.96 5.21 14.63
C LEU A 302 -4.68 5.76 15.25
N VAL A 303 -4.24 6.94 14.85
CA VAL A 303 -3.03 7.58 15.39
C VAL A 303 -3.18 7.85 16.89
N VAL A 304 -4.34 8.32 17.35
CA VAL A 304 -4.62 8.56 18.78
C VAL A 304 -4.67 7.24 19.56
N SER A 305 -5.21 6.18 18.96
CA SER A 305 -5.30 4.85 19.58
C SER A 305 -3.94 4.15 19.69
N GLN A 306 -3.07 4.34 18.71
CA GLN A 306 -1.70 3.83 18.72
C GLN A 306 -0.80 4.66 19.64
N ARG A 307 -0.85 4.40 20.96
CA ARG A 307 0.06 5.04 21.93
C ARG A 307 1.52 4.75 21.56
N ARG A 308 2.37 5.79 21.53
CA ARG A 308 3.84 5.63 21.47
C ARG A 308 4.31 4.81 22.68
N LYS A 309 4.44 3.51 22.51
CA LYS A 309 5.25 2.70 23.42
C LYS A 309 6.68 2.78 22.90
N THR A 310 7.52 3.55 23.59
CA THR A 310 8.96 3.31 23.53
C THR A 310 9.18 1.86 23.94
N ILE A 311 9.53 1.01 22.98
CA ILE A 311 9.95 -0.35 23.26
C ILE A 311 11.35 -0.21 23.87
N GLY A 312 11.37 0.04 25.18
CA GLY A 312 12.57 -0.14 25.98
C GLY A 312 12.92 -1.63 25.96
N LEU A 313 14.14 -1.92 25.52
CA LEU A 313 14.89 -3.06 26.04
C LEU A 313 15.80 -2.51 27.14
#